data_AF-A0A497KIM9-F1
#
_entry.id   AF-A0A497KIM9-F1
#
_cell.length_a   1.000
_cell.length_b   1.000
_cell.length_c   1.000
_cell.angle_alpha   90.00
_cell.angle_beta   90.00
_cell.angle_gamma   90.00
#
_symmetry.space_group_name_H-M   'P 1'
#
loop_
_entity.id
_entity.type
_entity.pdbx_description
1 polymer ?
#
loop_
_entity_poly.entity_id
_entity_poly.type
_entity_poly.pdbx_seq_one_letter_code
_entity_poly.pdbx_strand_id
1 'polypeptide(L)'
;MSKTINTIVAIALVSLFPALTIYAGLNAPTVEFSEGQAIIIATDYLKGSPTFSFDGIEDTIELADVDTIRMPNTWSVTLKFDSRHAGYGNRAGEMVAQVITEHTMVIMVSNGEVISAITDDVFDEITEILQPVDTSLEEAEQLALDWLMAAPTFSFDGIEGSMSIIDTVIAESYPVQYFVTISFTCAQSGYGDRTGEVLAQVITEHTAKVVVSSGEVRSAVIDDTWDEFNQREKISSEILPPEEALNIVIEYLQENYDETETLDVDIEWSIANLTPENLVGASTIEYSGNGWTITIHYPVVWKPNYSFKVEHTSGFTWSGTVDQSGSVTETE
;
A
#
# COMPACT_ATOMS: atom_id res chain seq x y z
N MET A 1 8.90 -54.84 51.32
CA MET A 1 8.54 -53.55 51.94
C MET A 1 9.85 -52.85 52.26
N SER A 2 10.18 -51.63 51.84
CA SER A 2 9.35 -50.50 51.41
C SER A 2 9.95 -49.80 50.18
N LYS A 3 9.07 -49.45 49.24
CA LYS A 3 9.31 -48.54 48.11
C LYS A 3 9.41 -47.12 48.66
N THR A 4 10.59 -46.55 48.91
CA THR A 4 10.67 -45.11 49.26
C THR A 4 12.01 -44.41 49.05
N ILE A 5 13.00 -44.99 48.36
CA ILE A 5 14.35 -44.37 48.27
C ILE A 5 14.81 -44.01 46.83
N ASN A 6 14.04 -44.33 45.79
CA ASN A 6 14.44 -44.01 44.39
C ASN A 6 13.72 -42.80 43.74
N THR A 7 13.01 -41.97 44.51
CA THR A 7 12.21 -40.87 43.92
C THR A 7 12.83 -39.48 44.10
N ILE A 8 13.92 -39.31 44.87
CA ILE A 8 14.47 -37.98 45.17
C ILE A 8 15.67 -37.59 44.29
N VAL A 9 16.37 -38.53 43.64
CA VAL A 9 17.54 -38.21 42.78
C VAL A 9 17.17 -38.04 41.30
N ALA A 10 15.99 -38.49 40.86
CA ALA A 10 15.55 -38.31 39.47
C ALA A 10 14.95 -36.92 39.17
N ILE A 11 14.67 -36.10 40.20
CA ILE A 11 14.01 -34.79 40.02
C ILE A 11 15.02 -33.62 39.99
N ALA A 12 16.26 -33.81 40.45
CA ALA A 12 17.25 -32.74 40.48
C ALA A 12 18.12 -32.60 39.19
N LEU A 13 18.00 -33.51 38.22
CA LEU A 13 18.81 -33.49 36.99
C LEU A 13 18.02 -33.23 35.70
N VAL A 14 16.69 -33.12 35.78
CA VAL A 14 15.81 -32.79 34.63
C VAL A 14 15.37 -31.31 34.64
N SER A 15 15.52 -30.61 35.76
CA SER A 15 15.14 -29.19 35.88
C SER A 15 16.21 -28.20 35.40
N LEU A 16 17.38 -28.65 34.94
CA LEU A 16 18.43 -27.78 34.39
C LEU A 16 18.49 -27.75 32.86
N PHE A 17 17.64 -28.51 32.16
CA PHE A 17 17.65 -28.62 30.69
C PHE A 17 16.45 -28.02 29.92
N PRO A 18 15.63 -27.12 30.51
CA PRO A 18 14.90 -26.14 29.70
C PRO A 18 15.31 -24.68 29.97
N ALA A 19 16.09 -24.40 31.02
CA ALA A 19 16.41 -23.01 31.37
C ALA A 19 17.53 -22.40 30.50
N LEU A 20 18.37 -23.21 29.85
CA LEU A 20 19.35 -22.71 28.88
C LEU A 20 18.78 -22.52 27.46
N THR A 21 17.65 -23.14 27.13
CA THR A 21 16.99 -23.00 25.82
C THR A 21 16.06 -21.79 25.75
N ILE A 22 15.62 -21.25 26.89
CA ILE A 22 14.77 -20.04 26.92
C ILE A 22 15.60 -18.75 26.96
N TYR A 23 16.83 -18.77 27.49
CA TYR A 23 17.67 -17.57 27.50
C TYR A 23 18.36 -17.27 26.16
N ALA A 24 18.42 -18.25 25.25
CA ALA A 24 18.92 -18.05 23.89
C ALA A 24 17.87 -17.42 22.94
N GLY A 25 16.58 -17.44 23.31
CA GLY A 25 15.48 -16.91 22.48
C GLY A 25 15.04 -15.48 22.79
N LEU A 26 15.46 -14.89 23.92
CA LEU A 26 15.11 -13.52 24.33
C LEU A 26 16.18 -12.47 23.98
N ASN A 27 17.34 -12.91 23.50
CA ASN A 27 18.42 -12.05 23.00
C ASN A 27 18.89 -12.52 21.62
N ALA A 28 18.03 -13.17 20.82
CA ALA A 28 18.28 -13.16 19.39
C ALA A 28 18.24 -11.67 19.01
N PRO A 29 19.33 -11.08 18.48
CA PRO A 29 19.19 -9.79 17.85
C PRO A 29 18.06 -9.95 16.86
N THR A 30 17.04 -9.08 16.91
CA THR A 30 16.23 -8.83 15.73
C THR A 30 17.27 -8.50 14.67
N VAL A 31 17.54 -9.45 13.78
CA VAL A 31 18.42 -9.20 12.66
C VAL A 31 17.63 -8.20 11.86
N GLU A 32 17.91 -6.92 12.07
CA GLU A 32 17.39 -5.86 11.23
C GLU A 32 17.75 -6.31 9.81
N PHE A 33 16.70 -6.58 9.03
CA PHE A 33 16.88 -6.85 7.63
C PHE A 33 17.62 -5.63 7.08
N SER A 34 18.78 -5.87 6.50
CA SER A 34 19.72 -4.80 6.13
C SER A 34 19.85 -4.72 4.62
N GLU A 35 20.25 -3.56 4.12
CA GLU A 35 20.55 -3.32 2.70
C GLU A 35 21.45 -4.41 2.10
N GLY A 36 22.52 -4.78 2.81
CA GLY A 36 23.43 -5.85 2.38
C GLY A 36 22.76 -7.22 2.25
N GLN A 37 21.77 -7.53 3.11
CA GLN A 37 20.99 -8.75 2.97
C GLN A 37 20.02 -8.67 1.80
N ALA A 38 19.40 -7.51 1.57
CA ALA A 38 18.53 -7.29 0.42
C ALA A 38 19.28 -7.49 -0.90
N ILE A 39 20.50 -6.93 -1.00
CA ILE A 39 21.38 -7.12 -2.18
C ILE A 39 21.71 -8.60 -2.41
N ILE A 40 22.04 -9.35 -1.34
CA ILE A 40 22.33 -10.79 -1.45
C ILE A 40 21.10 -11.54 -1.95
N ILE A 41 19.93 -11.31 -1.35
CA ILE A 41 18.68 -11.98 -1.73
C ILE A 41 18.29 -11.65 -3.18
N ALA A 42 18.38 -10.37 -3.56
CA ALA A 42 18.11 -9.93 -4.93
C ALA A 42 19.09 -10.56 -5.93
N THR A 43 20.38 -10.62 -5.61
CA THR A 43 21.39 -11.24 -6.47
C THR A 43 21.16 -12.75 -6.62
N ASP A 44 20.82 -13.44 -5.52
CA ASP A 44 20.50 -14.86 -5.55
C ASP A 44 19.23 -15.15 -6.35
N TYR A 45 18.21 -14.29 -6.21
CA TYR A 45 16.98 -14.36 -7.02
C TYR A 45 17.28 -14.15 -8.51
N LEU A 46 18.02 -13.08 -8.86
CA LEU A 46 18.42 -12.80 -10.24
C LEU A 46 19.03 -14.05 -10.88
N LYS A 47 19.99 -14.70 -10.21
CA LYS A 47 20.65 -15.92 -10.73
C LYS A 47 19.69 -17.10 -10.92
N GLY A 48 18.62 -17.16 -10.15
CA GLY A 48 17.56 -18.17 -10.25
C GLY A 48 16.40 -17.79 -11.18
N SER A 49 16.33 -16.53 -11.64
CA SER A 49 15.20 -16.02 -12.42
C SER A 49 15.06 -16.72 -13.78
N PRO A 50 13.84 -16.85 -14.33
CA PRO A 50 13.61 -17.40 -15.66
C PRO A 50 14.46 -16.78 -16.77
N THR A 51 14.59 -15.45 -16.82
CA THR A 51 15.38 -14.77 -17.87
C THR A 51 16.87 -15.05 -17.75
N PHE A 52 17.44 -14.88 -16.55
CA PHE A 52 18.88 -15.05 -16.35
C PHE A 52 19.30 -16.52 -16.42
N SER A 53 18.52 -17.43 -15.83
CA SER A 53 18.85 -18.86 -15.80
C SER A 53 18.87 -19.51 -17.19
N PHE A 54 18.14 -18.93 -18.15
CA PHE A 54 18.14 -19.40 -19.53
C PHE A 54 19.51 -19.22 -20.19
N ASP A 55 20.08 -18.01 -20.13
CA ASP A 55 21.29 -17.69 -20.87
C ASP A 55 22.10 -16.46 -20.38
N GLY A 56 21.90 -16.02 -19.15
CA GLY A 56 22.62 -14.93 -18.51
C GLY A 56 24.13 -15.19 -18.37
N ILE A 57 24.90 -14.11 -18.26
CA ILE A 57 26.35 -14.12 -18.12
C ILE A 57 26.72 -13.64 -16.72
N GLU A 58 27.08 -14.56 -15.82
CA GLU A 58 27.35 -14.26 -14.40
C GLU A 58 28.40 -13.17 -14.17
N ASP A 59 29.45 -13.12 -15.00
CA ASP A 59 30.52 -12.13 -14.88
C ASP A 59 30.08 -10.70 -15.25
N THR A 60 28.84 -10.50 -15.73
CA THR A 60 28.29 -9.20 -16.13
C THR A 60 27.29 -8.63 -15.13
N ILE A 61 26.99 -9.37 -14.04
CA ILE A 61 26.07 -8.87 -13.01
C ILE A 61 26.71 -7.66 -12.32
N GLU A 62 26.04 -6.51 -12.41
CA GLU A 62 26.44 -5.25 -11.79
C GLU A 62 25.29 -4.71 -10.92
N LEU A 63 25.63 -4.28 -9.70
CA LEU A 63 24.70 -3.53 -8.86
C LEU A 63 24.61 -2.09 -9.37
N ALA A 64 23.48 -1.73 -9.96
CA ALA A 64 23.26 -0.40 -10.51
C ALA A 64 22.72 0.58 -9.47
N ASP A 65 21.77 0.15 -8.63
CA ASP A 65 21.14 1.03 -7.64
C ASP A 65 20.54 0.25 -6.47
N VAL A 66 20.41 0.90 -5.31
CA VAL A 66 19.71 0.37 -4.13
C VAL A 66 19.02 1.50 -3.39
N ASP A 67 17.69 1.41 -3.31
CA ASP A 67 16.85 2.40 -2.64
C ASP A 67 16.00 1.76 -1.54
N THR A 68 15.75 2.53 -0.49
CA THR A 68 14.68 2.25 0.47
C THR A 68 13.39 2.93 -0.01
N ILE A 69 12.30 2.18 -0.09
CA ILE A 69 10.96 2.75 -0.37
C ILE A 69 10.22 3.05 0.94
N ARG A 70 9.11 3.80 0.93
CA ARG A 70 8.34 4.12 2.16
C ARG A 70 7.51 2.93 2.66
N MET A 71 8.11 1.75 2.69
CA MET A 71 7.59 0.54 3.29
C MET A 71 8.65 0.01 4.28
N PRO A 72 8.30 -0.23 5.56
CA PRO A 72 9.27 -0.73 6.54
C PRO A 72 9.97 -2.00 6.04
N ASN A 73 11.28 -2.10 6.31
CA ASN A 73 12.10 -3.26 5.94
C ASN A 73 11.98 -3.68 4.47
N THR A 74 11.91 -2.71 3.55
CA THR A 74 11.79 -2.99 2.12
C THR A 74 12.81 -2.21 1.30
N TRP A 75 13.50 -2.91 0.41
CA TRP A 75 14.52 -2.37 -0.50
C TRP A 75 14.14 -2.65 -1.95
N SER A 76 14.38 -1.66 -2.80
CA SER A 76 14.42 -1.83 -4.25
C SER A 76 15.88 -1.99 -4.66
N VAL A 77 16.22 -3.10 -5.30
CA VAL A 77 17.58 -3.42 -5.75
C VAL A 77 17.56 -3.51 -7.28
N THR A 78 18.35 -2.67 -7.93
CA THR A 78 18.48 -2.64 -9.39
C THR A 78 19.78 -3.29 -9.81
N LEU A 79 19.69 -4.38 -10.56
CA LEU A 79 20.83 -5.15 -11.07
C LEU A 79 20.86 -5.09 -12.60
N LYS A 80 22.05 -4.93 -13.18
CA LYS A 80 22.28 -5.07 -14.62
C LYS A 80 22.96 -6.38 -14.93
N PHE A 81 22.67 -6.97 -16.08
CA PHE A 81 23.35 -8.18 -16.56
C PHE A 81 23.22 -8.33 -18.08
N ASP A 82 24.12 -9.08 -18.70
CA ASP A 82 24.02 -9.46 -20.10
C ASP A 82 23.47 -10.88 -20.25
N SER A 83 22.64 -11.09 -21.28
CA SER A 83 22.21 -12.40 -21.78
C SER A 83 22.76 -12.69 -23.17
N ARG A 84 22.93 -13.97 -23.52
CA ARG A 84 23.46 -14.39 -24.84
C ARG A 84 22.47 -14.26 -26.00
N HIS A 85 21.19 -14.14 -25.69
CA HIS A 85 20.10 -13.94 -26.63
C HIS A 85 19.15 -12.87 -26.09
N ALA A 86 18.43 -12.23 -27.00
CA ALA A 86 17.35 -11.31 -26.64
C ALA A 86 16.12 -12.07 -26.08
N GLY A 87 15.22 -11.30 -25.46
CA GLY A 87 13.94 -11.79 -24.94
C GLY A 87 13.97 -12.15 -23.46
N TYR A 88 12.83 -12.64 -22.96
CA TYR A 88 12.57 -12.81 -21.53
C TYR A 88 12.09 -14.22 -21.19
N GLY A 89 12.22 -14.59 -19.92
CA GLY A 89 11.75 -15.86 -19.39
C GLY A 89 12.41 -17.09 -20.00
N ASN A 90 11.74 -18.23 -19.85
CA ASN A 90 12.17 -19.50 -20.43
C ASN A 90 11.81 -19.59 -21.92
N ARG A 91 12.82 -19.52 -22.78
CA ARG A 91 12.68 -19.57 -24.25
C ARG A 91 13.00 -20.96 -24.83
N ALA A 92 12.88 -22.01 -24.03
CA ALA A 92 13.19 -23.38 -24.47
C ALA A 92 12.30 -23.81 -25.65
N GLY A 93 12.93 -24.15 -26.77
CA GLY A 93 12.24 -24.60 -27.99
C GLY A 93 11.92 -23.48 -28.98
N GLU A 94 12.25 -22.24 -28.66
CA GLU A 94 12.11 -21.10 -29.57
C GLU A 94 13.35 -20.93 -30.46
N MET A 95 13.18 -20.31 -31.63
CA MET A 95 14.30 -19.85 -32.44
C MET A 95 14.75 -18.47 -31.97
N VAL A 96 15.79 -18.43 -31.14
CA VAL A 96 16.34 -17.19 -30.58
C VAL A 96 17.53 -16.66 -31.40
N ALA A 97 17.68 -15.33 -31.45
CA ALA A 97 18.83 -14.69 -32.08
C ALA A 97 20.02 -14.63 -31.12
N GLN A 98 21.22 -15.01 -31.57
CA GLN A 98 22.45 -14.91 -30.79
C GLN A 98 22.97 -13.48 -30.78
N VAL A 99 22.50 -12.70 -29.81
CA VAL A 99 22.85 -11.29 -29.63
C VAL A 99 23.03 -11.05 -28.15
N ILE A 100 24.21 -10.53 -27.77
CA ILE A 100 24.43 -10.08 -26.40
C ILE A 100 23.48 -8.92 -26.12
N THR A 101 22.60 -9.11 -25.15
CA THR A 101 21.56 -8.14 -24.78
C THR A 101 21.77 -7.76 -23.32
N GLU A 102 21.96 -6.47 -23.08
CA GLU A 102 22.00 -5.90 -21.73
C GLU A 102 20.57 -5.83 -21.20
N HIS A 103 20.38 -6.26 -19.97
CA HIS A 103 19.13 -6.24 -19.23
C HIS A 103 19.32 -5.49 -17.91
N THR A 104 18.25 -4.86 -17.44
CA THR A 104 18.15 -4.27 -16.10
C THR A 104 17.00 -4.93 -15.36
N MET A 105 17.25 -5.51 -14.19
CA MET A 105 16.23 -6.12 -13.34
C MET A 105 16.07 -5.31 -12.05
N VAL A 106 14.83 -4.90 -11.78
CA VAL A 106 14.43 -4.25 -10.52
C VAL A 106 13.76 -5.28 -9.62
N ILE A 107 14.35 -5.52 -8.44
CA ILE A 107 13.90 -6.54 -7.49
C ILE A 107 13.52 -5.85 -6.18
N MET A 108 12.27 -6.02 -5.75
CA MET A 108 11.80 -5.54 -4.44
C MET A 108 11.89 -6.67 -3.41
N VAL A 109 12.63 -6.44 -2.33
CA VAL A 109 12.80 -7.37 -1.23
C VAL A 109 12.22 -6.77 0.05
N SER A 110 11.20 -7.42 0.62
CA SER A 110 10.54 -6.99 1.86
C SER A 110 10.65 -8.07 2.92
N ASN A 111 11.13 -7.70 4.11
CA ASN A 111 11.32 -8.63 5.25
C ASN A 111 12.08 -9.92 4.88
N GLY A 112 13.01 -9.84 3.93
CA GLY A 112 13.81 -10.97 3.46
C GLY A 112 13.17 -11.83 2.37
N GLU A 113 12.00 -11.45 1.84
CA GLU A 113 11.32 -12.14 0.74
C GLU A 113 11.27 -11.26 -0.51
N VAL A 114 11.45 -11.88 -1.69
CA VAL A 114 11.27 -11.18 -2.97
C VAL A 114 9.78 -11.08 -3.26
N ILE A 115 9.28 -9.84 -3.33
CA ILE A 115 7.85 -9.54 -3.58
C ILE A 115 7.58 -9.01 -4.99
N SER A 116 8.62 -8.59 -5.72
CA SER A 116 8.56 -8.21 -7.14
C SER A 116 9.95 -8.39 -7.78
N ALA A 117 9.98 -8.77 -9.05
CA ALA A 117 11.21 -8.88 -9.84
C ALA A 117 10.92 -8.69 -11.33
N ILE A 118 11.34 -7.55 -11.87
CA ILE A 118 10.94 -7.08 -13.20
C ILE A 118 12.16 -6.82 -14.05
N THR A 119 12.22 -7.43 -15.23
CA THR A 119 13.30 -7.22 -16.22
C THR A 119 12.87 -6.22 -17.29
N ASP A 120 13.72 -5.24 -17.53
CA ASP A 120 13.61 -4.15 -18.50
C ASP A 120 12.29 -3.36 -18.42
N ASP A 121 11.67 -3.28 -17.23
CA ASP A 121 10.33 -2.71 -17.01
C ASP A 121 9.25 -3.34 -17.91
N VAL A 122 9.50 -4.55 -18.40
CA VAL A 122 8.72 -5.22 -19.44
C VAL A 122 8.31 -6.63 -19.06
N PHE A 123 9.08 -7.35 -18.24
CA PHE A 123 8.80 -8.76 -17.95
C PHE A 123 8.84 -9.06 -16.45
N ASP A 124 7.76 -9.63 -15.94
CA ASP A 124 7.66 -10.06 -14.55
C ASP A 124 8.23 -11.48 -14.39
N GLU A 125 9.35 -11.60 -13.68
CA GLU A 125 10.04 -12.88 -13.46
C GLU A 125 9.31 -13.82 -12.48
N ILE A 126 8.41 -13.28 -11.65
CA ILE A 126 7.65 -14.08 -10.67
C ILE A 126 6.46 -14.73 -11.36
N THR A 127 5.73 -13.96 -12.16
CA THR A 127 4.50 -14.41 -12.82
C THR A 127 4.75 -14.91 -14.25
N GLU A 128 5.94 -14.69 -14.79
CA GLU A 128 6.36 -15.03 -16.17
C GLU A 128 5.44 -14.42 -17.24
N ILE A 129 4.98 -13.19 -17.02
CA ILE A 129 4.16 -12.44 -17.98
C ILE A 129 4.86 -11.17 -18.42
N LEU A 130 4.68 -10.79 -19.69
CA LEU A 130 5.01 -9.45 -20.15
C LEU A 130 4.08 -8.47 -19.44
N GLN A 131 4.69 -7.51 -18.77
CA GLN A 131 3.99 -6.39 -18.21
C GLN A 131 3.61 -5.40 -19.30
N PRO A 132 2.45 -4.77 -19.20
CA PRO A 132 2.22 -3.53 -19.91
C PRO A 132 3.27 -2.53 -19.41
N VAL A 133 4.13 -2.06 -20.32
CA VAL A 133 5.18 -1.05 -20.10
C VAL A 133 4.70 -0.01 -19.08
N ASP A 134 5.50 0.26 -18.05
CA ASP A 134 5.24 1.34 -17.11
C ASP A 134 4.96 2.62 -17.90
N THR A 135 3.74 3.11 -17.79
CA THR A 135 3.30 4.33 -18.49
C THR A 135 4.15 5.46 -17.97
N SER A 136 4.95 6.09 -18.82
CA SER A 136 5.73 7.25 -18.36
C SER A 136 4.82 8.33 -17.80
N LEU A 137 5.32 9.19 -16.91
CA LEU A 137 4.52 10.31 -16.35
C LEU A 137 3.85 11.13 -17.45
N GLU A 138 4.61 11.50 -18.49
CA GLU A 138 4.12 12.28 -19.63
C GLU A 138 3.02 11.53 -20.41
N GLU A 139 3.19 10.23 -20.61
CA GLU A 139 2.18 9.39 -21.26
C GLU A 139 0.92 9.23 -20.40
N ALA A 140 1.07 9.11 -19.08
CA ALA A 140 -0.05 8.99 -18.15
C ALA A 140 -0.87 10.29 -18.10
N GLU A 141 -0.18 11.44 -18.06
CA GLU A 141 -0.78 12.76 -18.15
C GLU A 141 -1.54 12.95 -19.46
N GLN A 142 -0.92 12.59 -20.60
CA GLN A 142 -1.57 12.70 -21.90
C GLN A 142 -2.78 11.76 -22.01
N LEU A 143 -2.68 10.52 -21.51
CA LEU A 143 -3.79 9.57 -21.49
C LEU A 143 -4.96 10.10 -20.66
N ALA A 144 -4.67 10.70 -19.50
CA ALA A 144 -5.69 11.28 -18.63
C ALA A 144 -6.42 12.45 -19.32
N LEU A 145 -5.68 13.34 -19.98
CA LEU A 145 -6.24 14.44 -20.77
C LEU A 145 -7.11 13.93 -21.92
N ASP A 146 -6.58 13.01 -22.73
CA ASP A 146 -7.27 12.45 -23.89
C ASP A 146 -8.56 11.74 -23.50
N TRP A 147 -8.52 10.96 -22.42
CA TRP A 147 -9.69 10.30 -21.88
C TRP A 147 -10.73 11.30 -21.36
N LEU A 148 -10.31 12.32 -20.58
CA LEU A 148 -11.22 13.31 -20.02
C LEU A 148 -11.85 14.18 -21.11
N MET A 149 -11.12 14.53 -22.17
CA MET A 149 -11.66 15.24 -23.33
C MET A 149 -12.77 14.44 -24.04
N ALA A 150 -12.66 13.12 -24.06
CA ALA A 150 -13.68 12.23 -24.62
C ALA A 150 -14.81 11.87 -23.62
N ALA A 151 -14.64 12.22 -22.34
CA ALA A 151 -15.58 11.83 -21.29
C ALA A 151 -16.93 12.58 -21.42
N PRO A 152 -18.06 11.98 -21.00
CA PRO A 152 -19.38 12.56 -21.18
C PRO A 152 -19.58 13.99 -20.65
N THR A 153 -18.99 14.33 -19.50
CA THR A 153 -19.10 15.67 -18.92
C THR A 153 -18.44 16.72 -19.82
N PHE A 154 -17.18 16.52 -20.20
CA PHE A 154 -16.45 17.50 -21.01
C PHE A 154 -16.92 17.50 -22.47
N SER A 155 -17.22 16.33 -23.04
CA SER A 155 -17.68 16.25 -24.44
C SER A 155 -19.06 16.87 -24.67
N PHE A 156 -19.89 16.97 -23.63
CA PHE A 156 -21.23 17.57 -23.73
C PHE A 156 -21.15 19.10 -23.89
N ASP A 157 -20.35 19.78 -23.07
CA ASP A 157 -20.30 21.25 -23.02
C ASP A 157 -19.00 21.86 -22.47
N GLY A 158 -17.90 21.08 -22.46
CA GLY A 158 -16.57 21.53 -22.07
C GLY A 158 -16.02 22.61 -22.99
N ILE A 159 -15.33 23.59 -22.41
CA ILE A 159 -14.71 24.69 -23.15
C ILE A 159 -13.32 24.22 -23.62
N GLU A 160 -13.13 24.11 -24.93
CA GLU A 160 -11.86 23.73 -25.55
C GLU A 160 -10.74 24.67 -25.11
N GLY A 161 -9.59 24.11 -24.72
CA GLY A 161 -8.44 24.86 -24.22
C GLY A 161 -8.56 25.35 -22.77
N SER A 162 -9.65 25.02 -22.06
CA SER A 162 -9.76 25.31 -20.61
C SER A 162 -9.13 24.23 -19.71
N MET A 163 -8.75 23.09 -20.27
CA MET A 163 -8.22 21.95 -19.53
C MET A 163 -6.75 22.16 -19.18
N SER A 164 -6.39 22.00 -17.90
CA SER A 164 -5.00 22.07 -17.43
C SER A 164 -4.76 21.11 -16.28
N ILE A 165 -3.61 20.43 -16.31
CA ILE A 165 -3.13 19.61 -15.18
C ILE A 165 -2.69 20.56 -14.07
N ILE A 166 -3.24 20.39 -12.87
CA ILE A 166 -2.89 21.16 -11.67
C ILE A 166 -1.81 20.42 -10.87
N ASP A 167 -1.95 19.11 -10.74
CA ASP A 167 -1.07 18.27 -9.92
C ASP A 167 -1.06 16.84 -10.43
N THR A 168 0.07 16.15 -10.30
CA THR A 168 0.19 14.72 -10.59
C THR A 168 0.96 14.05 -9.46
N VAL A 169 0.29 13.14 -8.74
CA VAL A 169 0.91 12.36 -7.67
C VAL A 169 1.19 10.96 -8.18
N ILE A 170 2.45 10.53 -8.09
CA ILE A 170 2.85 9.16 -8.38
C ILE A 170 2.70 8.36 -7.09
N ALA A 171 1.85 7.34 -7.08
CA ALA A 171 1.76 6.45 -5.95
C ALA A 171 2.91 5.43 -5.98
N GLU A 172 3.44 5.18 -4.78
CA GLU A 172 4.39 4.11 -4.51
C GLU A 172 3.67 2.74 -4.49
N SER A 173 2.91 2.44 -5.54
CA SER A 173 2.17 1.19 -5.73
C SER A 173 2.71 0.41 -6.91
N TYR A 174 2.41 -0.89 -6.96
CA TYR A 174 2.78 -1.73 -8.08
C TYR A 174 1.55 -2.46 -8.69
N PRO A 175 1.25 -2.29 -9.99
CA PRO A 175 1.92 -1.39 -10.95
C PRO A 175 1.82 0.09 -10.54
N VAL A 176 2.69 0.93 -11.10
CA VAL A 176 2.70 2.36 -10.81
C VAL A 176 1.32 2.97 -11.12
N GLN A 177 0.83 3.80 -10.21
CA GLN A 177 -0.42 4.54 -10.37
C GLN A 177 -0.13 6.03 -10.38
N TYR A 178 -0.69 6.72 -11.38
CA TYR A 178 -0.62 8.17 -11.52
C TYR A 178 -1.97 8.76 -11.17
N PHE A 179 -1.99 9.63 -10.16
CA PHE A 179 -3.16 10.40 -9.76
C PHE A 179 -3.04 11.79 -10.37
N VAL A 180 -3.65 11.97 -11.54
CA VAL A 180 -3.61 13.22 -12.31
C VAL A 180 -4.82 14.06 -11.94
N THR A 181 -4.58 15.27 -11.43
CA THR A 181 -5.61 16.26 -11.09
C THR A 181 -5.68 17.30 -12.19
N ILE A 182 -6.85 17.41 -12.82
CA ILE A 182 -7.09 18.25 -14.01
C ILE A 182 -8.20 19.24 -13.70
N SER A 183 -7.96 20.54 -13.89
CA SER A 183 -9.04 21.53 -13.92
C SER A 183 -9.56 21.74 -15.34
N PHE A 184 -10.84 22.00 -15.47
CA PHE A 184 -11.48 22.40 -16.73
C PHE A 184 -12.74 23.22 -16.45
N THR A 185 -13.33 23.78 -17.51
CA THR A 185 -14.58 24.55 -17.42
C THR A 185 -15.62 24.07 -18.42
N CYS A 186 -16.89 24.09 -18.01
CA CYS A 186 -18.05 23.74 -18.83
C CYS A 186 -18.98 24.96 -18.99
N ALA A 187 -19.77 24.98 -20.05
CA ALA A 187 -20.72 26.06 -20.33
C ALA A 187 -22.06 25.93 -19.59
N GLN A 188 -22.31 24.78 -18.95
CA GLN A 188 -23.51 24.48 -18.19
C GLN A 188 -23.14 23.65 -16.95
N SER A 189 -23.99 23.75 -15.91
CA SER A 189 -23.81 22.99 -14.69
C SER A 189 -24.10 21.50 -14.85
N GLY A 190 -23.55 20.69 -13.94
CA GLY A 190 -23.84 19.26 -13.82
C GLY A 190 -22.74 18.38 -14.41
N TYR A 191 -22.99 17.07 -14.44
CA TYR A 191 -22.03 16.04 -14.84
C TYR A 191 -22.67 15.03 -15.79
N GLY A 192 -21.83 14.32 -16.53
CA GLY A 192 -22.21 13.26 -17.46
C GLY A 192 -22.93 13.73 -18.73
N ASP A 193 -23.55 12.78 -19.43
CA ASP A 193 -24.46 13.05 -20.54
C ASP A 193 -25.80 13.57 -20.02
N ARG A 194 -26.08 14.84 -20.31
CA ARG A 194 -27.29 15.56 -19.87
C ARG A 194 -28.27 15.78 -21.03
N THR A 195 -28.21 14.94 -22.05
CA THR A 195 -29.07 15.05 -23.24
C THR A 195 -30.55 14.98 -22.85
N GLY A 196 -31.30 16.04 -23.17
CA GLY A 196 -32.74 16.12 -22.91
C GLY A 196 -33.13 16.83 -21.61
N GLU A 197 -32.15 17.30 -20.84
CA GLU A 197 -32.40 18.08 -19.62
C GLU A 197 -32.57 19.58 -19.91
N VAL A 198 -33.22 20.29 -18.98
CA VAL A 198 -33.33 21.76 -19.01
C VAL A 198 -32.24 22.34 -18.12
N LEU A 199 -31.20 22.89 -18.73
CA LEU A 199 -29.97 23.29 -18.06
C LEU A 199 -29.80 24.81 -17.99
N ALA A 200 -29.13 25.28 -16.94
CA ALA A 200 -28.76 26.69 -16.80
C ALA A 200 -27.48 26.97 -17.60
N GLN A 201 -27.48 28.06 -18.39
CA GLN A 201 -26.28 28.52 -19.10
C GLN A 201 -25.38 29.31 -18.14
N VAL A 202 -24.48 28.59 -17.47
CA VAL A 202 -23.54 29.15 -16.50
C VAL A 202 -22.20 28.46 -16.68
N ILE A 203 -21.13 29.26 -16.72
CA ILE A 203 -19.78 28.71 -16.75
C ILE A 203 -19.48 28.10 -15.39
N THR A 204 -19.18 26.81 -15.36
CA THR A 204 -18.79 26.07 -14.16
C THR A 204 -17.35 25.62 -14.26
N GLU A 205 -16.62 25.79 -13.17
CA GLU A 205 -15.26 25.26 -13.01
C GLU A 205 -15.36 23.89 -12.35
N HIS A 206 -14.55 22.95 -12.83
CA HIS A 206 -14.53 21.57 -12.38
C HIS A 206 -13.08 21.11 -12.17
N THR A 207 -12.90 20.16 -11.25
CA THR A 207 -11.63 19.46 -11.00
C THR A 207 -11.86 17.95 -11.12
N ALA A 208 -11.18 17.29 -12.05
CA ALA A 208 -11.17 15.84 -12.19
C ALA A 208 -9.92 15.23 -11.56
N LYS A 209 -10.10 14.17 -10.78
CA LYS A 209 -9.02 13.27 -10.33
C LYS A 209 -9.09 12.00 -11.17
N VAL A 210 -8.10 11.79 -12.02
CA VAL A 210 -8.00 10.64 -12.93
C VAL A 210 -6.86 9.74 -12.46
N VAL A 211 -7.12 8.44 -12.33
CA VAL A 211 -6.11 7.44 -11.97
C VAL A 211 -5.74 6.67 -13.22
N VAL A 212 -4.46 6.72 -13.59
CA VAL A 212 -3.89 5.97 -14.71
C VAL A 212 -2.94 4.92 -14.18
N SER A 213 -3.04 3.70 -14.70
CA SER A 213 -2.14 2.61 -14.36
C SER A 213 -2.08 1.58 -15.47
N SER A 214 -0.88 1.10 -15.79
CA SER A 214 -0.64 0.10 -16.83
C SER A 214 -1.21 0.51 -18.20
N GLY A 215 -1.06 1.79 -18.58
CA GLY A 215 -1.48 2.35 -19.86
C GLY A 215 -2.97 2.60 -19.99
N GLU A 216 -3.74 2.47 -18.90
CA GLU A 216 -5.20 2.58 -18.91
C GLU A 216 -5.69 3.51 -17.81
N VAL A 217 -6.77 4.27 -18.10
CA VAL A 217 -7.53 4.97 -17.06
C VAL A 217 -8.30 3.94 -16.23
N ARG A 218 -8.07 3.91 -14.93
CA ARG A 218 -8.70 3.00 -13.96
C ARG A 218 -9.82 3.65 -13.16
N SER A 219 -9.78 4.97 -13.02
CA SER A 219 -10.79 5.74 -12.29
C SER A 219 -10.77 7.18 -12.77
N ALA A 220 -11.92 7.85 -12.73
CA ALA A 220 -12.04 9.28 -12.99
C ALA A 220 -13.18 9.84 -12.15
N VAL A 221 -12.89 10.82 -11.32
CA VAL A 221 -13.86 11.44 -10.41
C VAL A 221 -13.83 12.95 -10.58
N ILE A 222 -14.97 13.56 -10.89
CA ILE A 222 -15.14 15.02 -11.02
C ILE A 222 -15.69 15.59 -9.72
N ASP A 223 -15.08 16.69 -9.27
CA ASP A 223 -15.42 17.47 -8.07
C ASP A 223 -15.59 16.62 -6.81
N ASP A 224 -14.86 15.51 -6.72
CA ASP A 224 -14.99 14.47 -5.68
C ASP A 224 -16.41 13.89 -5.50
N THR A 225 -17.34 14.19 -6.40
CA THR A 225 -18.78 13.92 -6.25
C THR A 225 -19.35 13.06 -7.36
N TRP A 226 -18.73 13.06 -8.54
CA TRP A 226 -19.22 12.33 -9.70
C TRP A 226 -18.17 11.34 -10.21
N ASP A 227 -18.50 10.05 -10.22
CA ASP A 227 -17.69 9.00 -10.83
C ASP A 227 -17.93 9.02 -12.34
N GLU A 228 -17.09 9.78 -13.04
CA GLU A 228 -17.17 9.98 -14.49
C GLU A 228 -16.89 8.68 -15.25
N PHE A 229 -16.07 7.80 -14.67
CA PHE A 229 -15.76 6.50 -15.28
C PHE A 229 -17.01 5.60 -15.34
N ASN A 230 -17.81 5.58 -14.28
CA ASN A 230 -19.03 4.76 -14.19
C ASN A 230 -20.33 5.53 -14.47
N GLN A 231 -20.25 6.82 -14.78
CA GLN A 231 -21.39 7.72 -15.05
C GLN A 231 -22.45 7.69 -13.95
N ARG A 232 -22.02 7.90 -12.71
CA ARG A 232 -22.90 7.93 -11.53
C ARG A 232 -22.32 8.86 -10.47
N GLU A 233 -23.15 9.28 -9.51
CA GLU A 233 -22.61 9.94 -8.32
C GLU A 233 -21.57 9.02 -7.67
N LYS A 234 -20.40 9.59 -7.39
CA LYS A 234 -19.39 8.93 -6.61
C LYS A 234 -20.05 8.64 -5.28
N ILE A 235 -20.20 7.36 -4.99
CA ILE A 235 -20.42 6.92 -3.62
C ILE A 235 -19.07 7.20 -2.95
N SER A 236 -18.85 8.44 -2.48
CA SER A 236 -17.86 8.72 -1.43
C SER A 236 -18.01 7.57 -0.45
N SER A 237 -16.93 6.87 -0.11
CA SER A 237 -17.01 5.68 0.71
C SER A 237 -17.93 6.00 1.89
N GLU A 238 -19.17 5.49 1.86
CA GLU A 238 -20.14 5.61 2.97
C GLU A 238 -19.67 4.79 4.18
N ILE A 239 -18.39 4.43 4.17
CA ILE A 239 -17.67 3.70 5.16
C ILE A 239 -16.57 4.67 5.63
N LEU A 240 -16.82 5.34 6.75
CA LEU A 240 -15.79 6.01 7.55
C LEU A 240 -14.68 4.98 7.81
N PRO A 241 -13.43 5.16 7.34
CA PRO A 241 -12.34 4.24 7.61
C PRO A 241 -11.88 4.32 9.08
N PRO A 242 -11.22 3.27 9.61
CA PRO A 242 -10.80 3.22 11.01
C PRO A 242 -9.83 4.34 11.42
N GLU A 243 -8.99 4.82 10.50
CA GLU A 243 -8.05 5.92 10.73
C GLU A 243 -8.77 7.27 10.87
N GLU A 244 -9.82 7.50 10.09
CA GLU A 244 -10.63 8.72 10.20
C GLU A 244 -11.50 8.68 11.48
N ALA A 245 -12.00 7.50 11.85
CA ALA A 245 -12.66 7.31 13.15
C ALA A 245 -11.71 7.57 14.33
N LEU A 246 -10.42 7.23 14.22
CA LEU A 246 -9.40 7.53 15.23
C LEU A 246 -9.23 9.06 15.41
N ASN A 247 -9.12 9.80 14.31
CA ASN A 247 -9.00 11.26 14.35
C ASN A 247 -10.22 11.92 15.01
N ILE A 248 -11.43 11.45 14.67
CA ILE A 248 -12.68 11.92 15.31
C ILE A 248 -12.65 11.69 16.83
N VAL A 249 -12.12 10.55 17.30
CA VAL A 249 -11.98 10.29 18.75
C VAL A 249 -10.95 11.21 19.38
N ILE A 250 -9.80 11.44 18.73
CA ILE A 250 -8.77 12.34 19.25
C ILE A 250 -9.33 13.76 19.41
N GLU A 251 -9.98 14.29 18.37
CA GLU A 251 -10.62 15.61 18.40
C GLU A 251 -11.70 15.70 19.48
N TYR A 252 -12.58 14.69 19.56
CA TYR A 252 -13.61 14.63 20.60
C TYR A 252 -13.00 14.66 22.01
N LEU A 253 -11.93 13.90 22.25
CA LEU A 253 -11.28 13.86 23.55
C LEU A 253 -10.64 15.20 23.91
N GLN A 254 -9.93 15.83 22.97
CA GLN A 254 -9.33 17.15 23.16
C GLN A 254 -10.37 18.23 23.50
N GLU A 255 -11.55 18.17 22.87
CA GLU A 255 -12.62 19.13 23.13
C GLU A 255 -13.33 18.93 24.48
N ASN A 256 -13.34 17.70 25.02
CA ASN A 256 -14.14 17.33 26.19
C ASN A 256 -13.33 17.07 27.46
N TYR A 257 -12.01 16.84 27.36
CA TYR A 257 -11.15 16.51 28.49
C TYR A 257 -9.82 17.28 28.44
N ASP A 258 -9.65 18.24 29.36
CA ASP A 258 -8.43 19.04 29.48
C ASP A 258 -7.16 18.17 29.66
N GLU A 259 -7.29 16.99 30.29
CA GLU A 259 -6.19 16.05 30.50
C GLU A 259 -5.63 15.42 29.21
N THR A 260 -6.30 15.63 28.07
CA THR A 260 -5.93 15.07 26.76
C THR A 260 -5.22 16.10 25.86
N GLU A 261 -4.80 17.26 26.38
CA GLU A 261 -4.08 18.31 25.61
C GLU A 261 -2.84 17.78 24.86
N THR A 262 -2.20 16.72 25.37
CA THR A 262 -1.00 16.10 24.75
C THR A 262 -1.32 15.01 23.74
N LEU A 263 -2.59 14.61 23.60
CA LEU A 263 -3.07 13.68 22.58
C LEU A 263 -3.33 14.50 21.31
N ASP A 264 -2.65 14.19 20.21
CA ASP A 264 -2.74 14.95 18.96
C ASP A 264 -2.76 13.98 17.77
N VAL A 265 -3.40 14.38 16.67
CA VAL A 265 -3.49 13.61 15.43
C VAL A 265 -2.11 13.44 14.75
N ASP A 266 -1.19 14.37 14.99
CA ASP A 266 0.17 14.38 14.42
C ASP A 266 1.18 13.56 15.24
N ILE A 267 0.74 12.80 16.24
CA ILE A 267 1.62 11.88 16.98
C ILE A 267 2.14 10.80 16.03
N GLU A 268 3.46 10.56 16.05
CA GLU A 268 4.04 9.39 15.39
C GLU A 268 3.63 8.11 16.15
N TRP A 269 2.63 7.42 15.63
CA TRP A 269 2.08 6.19 16.22
C TRP A 269 2.90 4.95 15.86
N SER A 270 3.22 4.13 16.87
CA SER A 270 3.59 2.73 16.67
C SER A 270 2.30 1.90 16.55
N ILE A 271 2.15 1.18 15.43
CA ILE A 271 0.92 0.44 15.10
C ILE A 271 1.16 -1.06 15.30
N ALA A 272 0.27 -1.73 16.03
CA ALA A 272 0.29 -3.17 16.24
C ALA A 272 -1.06 -3.81 15.85
N ASN A 273 -1.04 -4.88 15.06
CA ASN A 273 -2.22 -5.68 14.78
C ASN A 273 -2.43 -6.69 15.92
N LEU A 274 -3.50 -6.52 16.69
CA LEU A 274 -3.87 -7.40 17.80
C LEU A 274 -4.96 -8.41 17.42
N THR A 275 -5.30 -8.51 16.13
CA THR A 275 -6.29 -9.48 15.63
C THR A 275 -5.74 -10.91 15.82
N PRO A 276 -6.44 -11.81 16.53
CA PRO A 276 -5.99 -13.19 16.70
C PRO A 276 -5.88 -13.92 15.35
N GLU A 277 -4.81 -14.69 15.15
CA GLU A 277 -4.51 -15.37 13.87
C GLU A 277 -5.64 -16.27 13.31
N ASN A 278 -6.55 -16.74 14.17
CA ASN A 278 -7.69 -17.60 13.78
C ASN A 278 -9.05 -16.91 13.83
N LEU A 279 -9.08 -15.58 14.03
CA LEU A 279 -10.32 -14.82 14.06
C LEU A 279 -10.64 -14.30 12.66
N VAL A 280 -11.79 -14.71 12.11
CA VAL A 280 -12.33 -14.17 10.85
C VAL A 280 -13.50 -13.25 11.15
N GLY A 281 -13.58 -12.12 10.43
CA GLY A 281 -14.72 -11.21 10.50
C GLY A 281 -14.63 -10.08 11.54
N ALA A 282 -13.49 -9.91 12.21
CA ALA A 282 -13.21 -8.74 13.06
C ALA A 282 -11.72 -8.40 13.04
N SER A 283 -11.40 -7.15 13.35
CA SER A 283 -10.04 -6.63 13.45
C SER A 283 -9.86 -5.85 14.74
N THR A 284 -8.66 -5.93 15.30
CA THR A 284 -8.23 -5.12 16.44
C THR A 284 -6.85 -4.54 16.14
N ILE A 285 -6.72 -3.22 16.26
CA ILE A 285 -5.49 -2.48 16.00
C ILE A 285 -5.19 -1.63 17.24
N GLU A 286 -3.92 -1.56 17.62
CA GLU A 286 -3.43 -0.70 18.70
C GLU A 286 -2.48 0.35 18.12
N TYR A 287 -2.66 1.59 18.58
CA TYR A 287 -1.82 2.74 18.30
C TYR A 287 -1.16 3.16 19.62
N SER A 288 0.16 3.17 19.67
CA SER A 288 0.92 3.58 20.87
C SER A 288 1.91 4.69 20.55
N GLY A 289 1.85 5.81 21.26
CA GLY A 289 2.67 6.99 20.99
C GLY A 289 2.54 8.04 22.09
N ASN A 290 3.63 8.73 22.42
CA ASN A 290 3.65 9.81 23.42
C ASN A 290 2.99 9.47 24.78
N GLY A 291 3.09 8.22 25.24
CA GLY A 291 2.46 7.76 26.49
C GLY A 291 0.97 7.43 26.39
N TRP A 292 0.37 7.59 25.21
CA TRP A 292 -0.99 7.17 24.86
C TRP A 292 -1.00 5.78 24.23
N THR A 293 -2.06 5.03 24.52
CA THR A 293 -2.40 3.76 23.88
C THR A 293 -3.86 3.82 23.48
N ILE A 294 -4.15 3.68 22.19
CA ILE A 294 -5.49 3.67 21.63
C ILE A 294 -5.71 2.34 20.93
N THR A 295 -6.72 1.60 21.39
CA THR A 295 -7.11 0.32 20.80
C THR A 295 -8.45 0.49 20.09
N ILE A 296 -8.46 0.22 18.79
CA ILE A 296 -9.67 0.17 17.97
C ILE A 296 -10.04 -1.28 17.69
N HIS A 297 -11.32 -1.61 17.84
CA HIS A 297 -11.89 -2.90 17.50
C HIS A 297 -13.12 -2.73 16.61
N TYR A 298 -13.22 -3.52 15.55
CA TYR A 298 -14.38 -3.48 14.65
C TYR A 298 -14.63 -4.79 13.90
N PRO A 299 -15.89 -5.09 13.57
CA PRO A 299 -16.22 -6.19 12.66
C PRO A 299 -15.82 -5.84 11.22
N VAL A 300 -15.35 -6.82 10.45
CA VAL A 300 -15.05 -6.67 9.02
C VAL A 300 -16.34 -6.88 8.22
N VAL A 301 -17.24 -5.90 8.28
CA VAL A 301 -18.55 -5.88 7.62
C VAL A 301 -18.79 -4.54 6.92
N TRP A 302 -19.82 -4.48 6.07
CA TRP A 302 -20.23 -3.21 5.46
C TRP A 302 -20.78 -2.26 6.55
N LYS A 303 -20.22 -1.05 6.66
CA LYS A 303 -20.57 -0.02 7.64
C LYS A 303 -20.39 -0.47 9.11
N PRO A 304 -19.15 -0.77 9.55
CA PRO A 304 -18.89 -1.23 10.90
C PRO A 304 -19.09 -0.11 11.94
N ASN A 305 -19.40 -0.46 13.19
CA ASN A 305 -19.25 0.48 14.30
C ASN A 305 -17.87 0.25 14.92
N TYR A 306 -17.12 1.32 15.17
CA TYR A 306 -15.79 1.25 15.77
C TYR A 306 -15.89 1.36 17.28
N SER A 307 -15.24 0.43 17.99
CA SER A 307 -15.10 0.49 19.44
C SER A 307 -13.69 0.90 19.82
N PHE A 308 -13.57 1.90 20.68
CA PHE A 308 -12.32 2.48 21.12
C PHE A 308 -12.09 2.28 22.61
N LYS A 309 -10.85 2.01 22.97
CA LYS A 309 -10.32 2.12 24.33
C LYS A 309 -9.08 3.00 24.29
N VAL A 310 -9.07 4.07 25.06
CA VAL A 310 -7.98 5.04 25.12
C VAL A 310 -7.41 5.03 26.54
N GLU A 311 -6.09 4.93 26.64
CA GLU A 311 -5.35 4.90 27.90
C GLU A 311 -4.13 5.81 27.81
N HIS A 312 -3.79 6.45 28.93
CA HIS A 312 -2.54 7.20 29.06
C HIS A 312 -1.77 6.73 30.29
N THR A 313 -0.44 6.78 30.21
CA THR A 313 0.46 6.41 31.33
C THR A 313 0.23 7.21 32.61
N SER A 314 -0.42 8.39 32.55
CA SER A 314 -0.82 9.17 33.74
C SER A 314 -2.01 8.59 34.50
N GLY A 315 -2.70 7.59 33.95
CA GLY A 315 -3.89 6.96 34.51
C GLY A 315 -5.22 7.41 33.90
N PHE A 316 -5.20 8.23 32.85
CA PHE A 316 -6.40 8.53 32.06
C PHE A 316 -6.88 7.26 31.34
N THR A 317 -8.20 7.03 31.36
CA THR A 317 -8.84 5.98 30.58
C THR A 317 -10.17 6.46 30.05
N TRP A 318 -10.47 6.10 28.80
CA TRP A 318 -11.73 6.39 28.14
C TRP A 318 -12.13 5.21 27.25
N SER A 319 -13.44 5.02 27.06
CA SER A 319 -13.97 4.04 26.13
C SER A 319 -15.20 4.61 25.44
N GLY A 320 -15.38 4.26 24.17
CA GLY A 320 -16.48 4.78 23.38
C GLY A 320 -16.59 4.13 22.02
N THR A 321 -17.55 4.60 21.23
CA THR A 321 -17.81 4.11 19.89
C THR A 321 -17.96 5.24 18.89
N VAL A 322 -17.60 4.97 17.63
CA VAL A 322 -17.79 5.88 16.50
C VAL A 322 -18.56 5.15 15.41
N ASP A 323 -19.74 5.68 15.07
CA ASP A 323 -20.54 5.16 13.98
C ASP A 323 -20.12 5.72 12.62
N GLN A 324 -20.76 5.22 11.57
CA GLN A 324 -20.45 5.57 10.18
C GLN A 324 -20.89 6.98 9.76
N SER A 325 -21.56 7.72 10.66
CA SER A 325 -21.85 9.15 10.49
C SER A 325 -20.81 10.04 11.18
N GLY A 326 -19.82 9.46 11.84
CA GLY A 326 -18.83 10.17 12.66
C GLY A 326 -19.34 10.56 14.05
N SER A 327 -20.47 9.98 14.50
CA SER A 327 -21.01 10.29 15.83
C SER A 327 -20.28 9.50 16.90
N VAL A 328 -19.71 10.21 17.89
CA VAL A 328 -19.07 9.61 19.06
C VAL A 328 -20.11 9.32 20.15
N THR A 329 -20.04 8.14 20.77
CA THR A 329 -20.82 7.77 21.95
C THR A 329 -19.92 7.16 23.00
N GLU A 330 -19.83 7.78 24.18
CA GLU A 330 -19.07 7.24 25.32
C GLU A 330 -19.71 5.98 25.90
N THR A 331 -18.87 5.05 26.34
CA THR A 331 -19.29 3.83 27.02
C THR A 331 -18.46 3.67 28.29
N GLU A 332 -19.13 3.50 29.44
CA GLU A 332 -18.52 3.35 30.77
C GLU A 332 -17.42 2.27 30.85
#